data_AF-A0A8K9V9J1-F1
#
_entry.id   AF-A0A8K9V9J1-F1
#
_cell.length_a   1.000
_cell.length_b   1.000
_cell.length_c   1.000
_cell.angle_alpha   90.00
_cell.angle_beta   90.00
_cell.angle_gamma   90.00
#
_symmetry.space_group_name_H-M   'P 1'
#
loop_
_entity.id
_entity.type
_entity.pdbx_description
1 polymer ?
#
loop_
_entity_poly.entity_id
_entity_poly.type
_entity_poly.pdbx_seq_one_letter_code
_entity_poly.pdbx_strand_id
1 'polypeptide(L)'
;MFYCSSCQCFAVTLCHLSWSHIQDDQYFVTYTIESMLEFLWIEEVAHEDTSYKVLFPITTPPMARPPQVRNYTPLDTVPEQAVFVLELATFNLDVELLNITFPTMVLTVAECNARGFNVQEQRSPDNTLKTFRMEVPFSDSVVFKERRAEQGVTTFTLQLIYGLVIFPEYPLFSYSAVVDAVLSDIVPPSVTGNCDQENFHITVDYRNQEPFFVVLVGKRLLYHELAQQYLTEGDADFTITLPFSSPDAVFESVHSSSVRSRLDVALLNPYNNMTIKYFSMACSFLKTTTECFSNGTMTALAVKVESAPGLNPGQLTLSDPACGPTYSDDRFAYFHFTVNTCCTIRKAVISNSPLLRC
;
A
#
# COMPACT_ATOMS: atom_id res chain seq x y z
N MET A 1 76.62 7.04 36.03
CA MET A 1 76.09 6.68 34.69
C MET A 1 75.11 5.54 34.96
N PHE A 2 73.84 5.86 35.16
CA PHE A 2 72.82 4.85 35.44
C PHE A 2 72.50 4.13 34.12
N TYR A 3 72.77 2.83 34.07
CA TYR A 3 72.42 1.98 32.93
C TYR A 3 70.98 1.53 33.11
N CYS A 4 70.05 2.12 32.37
CA CYS A 4 68.68 1.64 32.28
C CYS A 4 68.64 0.49 31.26
N SER A 5 68.29 -0.72 31.69
CA SER A 5 68.36 -1.93 30.85
C SER A 5 67.12 -2.13 29.96
N SER A 6 66.00 -1.50 30.27
CA SER A 6 64.76 -1.58 29.47
C SER A 6 63.82 -0.41 29.76
N CYS A 7 63.28 0.22 28.70
CA CYS A 7 62.20 1.19 28.80
C CYS A 7 61.00 0.65 28.01
N GLN A 8 59.86 0.49 28.67
CA GLN A 8 58.62 0.05 28.05
C GLN A 8 57.65 1.23 27.95
N CYS A 9 57.01 1.39 26.79
CA CYS A 9 56.01 2.43 26.55
C CYS A 9 54.65 1.77 26.37
N PHE A 10 53.67 2.18 27.18
CA PHE A 10 52.29 1.74 27.10
C PHE A 10 51.38 2.91 26.72
N ALA A 11 50.46 2.68 25.81
CA ALA A 11 49.44 3.66 25.42
C ALA A 11 48.05 3.16 25.86
N VAL A 12 47.33 4.00 26.60
CA VAL A 12 45.95 3.74 27.02
C VAL A 12 45.08 4.87 26.51
N THR A 13 44.00 4.54 25.78
CA THR A 13 42.99 5.54 25.39
C THR A 13 42.05 5.75 26.57
N LEU A 14 41.96 6.99 27.06
CA LEU A 14 41.13 7.31 28.22
C LEU A 14 39.71 7.71 27.84
N CYS A 15 39.56 8.56 26.82
CA CYS A 15 38.25 9.04 26.37
C CYS A 15 38.25 9.39 24.87
N HIS A 16 37.07 9.25 24.25
CA HIS A 16 36.75 9.75 22.92
C HIS A 16 35.77 10.91 23.06
N LEU A 17 36.15 12.08 22.55
CA LEU A 17 35.33 13.29 22.55
C LEU A 17 35.11 13.75 21.11
N SER A 18 33.89 14.15 20.79
CA SER A 18 33.56 14.77 19.50
C SER A 18 32.94 16.13 19.76
N TRP A 19 33.47 17.16 19.12
CA TRP A 19 32.99 18.53 19.27
C TRP A 19 32.47 19.08 17.96
N SER A 20 31.40 19.83 18.07
CA SER A 20 30.80 20.57 16.99
C SER A 20 31.32 22.00 16.96
N HIS A 21 31.47 22.58 15.78
CA HIS A 21 31.75 24.00 15.63
C HIS A 21 31.25 24.50 14.28
N ILE A 22 31.11 25.82 14.17
CA ILE A 22 30.69 26.51 12.95
C ILE A 22 31.86 27.29 12.38
N GLN A 23 32.07 27.13 11.08
CA GLN A 23 33.01 27.94 10.31
C GLN A 23 32.36 28.30 8.98
N ASP A 24 32.36 29.59 8.63
CA ASP A 24 31.75 30.11 7.39
C ASP A 24 30.29 29.64 7.17
N ASP A 25 29.49 29.62 8.25
CA ASP A 25 28.09 29.16 8.30
C ASP A 25 27.89 27.66 7.92
N GLN A 26 28.96 26.87 7.97
CA GLN A 26 28.93 25.43 7.78
C GLN A 26 29.23 24.70 9.08
N TYR A 27 28.60 23.53 9.25
CA TYR A 27 28.78 22.66 10.41
C TYR A 27 29.98 21.73 10.23
N PHE A 28 30.88 21.75 11.21
CA PHE A 28 32.08 20.93 11.26
C PHE A 28 32.14 20.11 12.55
N VAL A 29 32.82 18.97 12.46
CA VAL A 29 33.09 18.09 13.60
C VAL A 29 34.59 17.84 13.71
N THR A 30 35.10 17.93 14.93
CA THR A 30 36.44 17.45 15.31
C THR A 30 36.30 16.26 16.25
N TYR A 31 37.22 15.31 16.12
CA TYR A 31 37.34 14.17 17.03
C TYR A 31 38.63 14.28 17.80
N THR A 32 38.56 14.11 19.11
CA THR A 32 39.72 14.13 19.97
C THR A 32 39.78 12.87 20.80
N ILE A 33 40.97 12.29 20.81
CA ILE A 33 41.30 11.11 21.60
C ILE A 33 42.26 11.58 22.68
N GLU A 34 41.84 11.49 23.94
CA GLU A 34 42.73 11.72 25.07
C GLU A 34 43.49 10.44 25.35
N SER A 35 44.73 10.36 24.85
CA SER A 35 45.62 9.23 25.10
C SER A 35 46.50 9.50 26.32
N MET A 36 46.73 8.47 27.14
CA MET A 36 47.73 8.49 28.19
C MET A 36 48.89 7.59 27.78
N LEU A 37 50.08 8.19 27.70
CA LEU A 37 51.33 7.48 27.49
C LEU A 37 51.99 7.26 28.86
N GLU A 38 52.21 6.01 29.23
CA GLU A 38 52.98 5.64 30.41
C GLU A 38 54.35 5.11 29.99
N PHE A 39 55.38 5.78 30.47
CA PHE A 39 56.77 5.35 30.35
C PHE A 39 57.15 4.65 31.65
N LEU A 40 57.57 3.38 31.53
CA LEU A 40 58.04 2.58 32.65
C LEU A 40 59.53 2.33 32.49
N TRP A 41 60.31 2.73 33.50
CA TRP A 41 61.72 2.39 33.62
C TRP A 41 61.89 1.36 34.72
N ILE A 42 62.44 0.20 34.34
CA ILE A 42 62.68 -0.92 35.24
C ILE A 42 64.17 -0.96 35.54
N GLU A 43 64.55 -0.77 36.80
CA GLU A 43 65.95 -0.90 37.24
C GLU A 43 66.18 -2.29 37.84
N GLU A 44 66.83 -3.18 37.07
CA GLU A 44 67.05 -4.60 37.43
C GLU A 44 67.76 -4.83 38.77
N VAL A 45 68.58 -3.86 39.20
CA VAL A 45 69.45 -4.00 40.38
C VAL A 45 68.78 -3.47 41.66
N ALA A 46 67.97 -2.42 41.55
CA ALA A 46 67.39 -1.71 42.69
C ALA A 46 65.96 -2.17 43.04
N HIS A 47 65.27 -2.90 42.15
CA HIS A 47 63.84 -3.24 42.29
C HIS A 47 62.93 -2.02 42.51
N GLU A 48 63.35 -0.84 42.02
CA GLU A 48 62.54 0.38 42.04
C GLU A 48 62.07 0.68 40.60
N ASP A 49 60.78 0.50 40.37
CA ASP A 49 60.14 0.89 39.12
C ASP A 49 59.78 2.38 39.18
N THR A 50 60.25 3.16 38.21
CA THR A 50 59.79 4.54 38.02
C THR A 50 58.85 4.60 36.84
N SER A 51 57.68 5.23 37.02
CA SER A 51 56.76 5.48 35.91
C SER A 51 56.42 6.96 35.75
N TYR A 52 56.24 7.38 34.51
CA TYR A 52 55.84 8.74 34.13
C TYR A 52 54.68 8.68 33.16
N LYS A 53 53.59 9.36 33.50
CA LYS A 53 52.35 9.39 32.72
C LYS A 53 52.17 10.76 32.07
N VAL A 54 51.91 10.76 30.77
CA VAL A 54 51.64 11.97 29.97
C VAL A 54 50.29 11.84 29.30
N LEU A 55 49.46 12.86 29.43
CA LEU A 55 48.26 13.00 28.61
C LEU A 55 48.64 13.67 27.28
N PHE A 56 48.33 13.00 26.18
CA PHE A 56 48.61 13.46 24.83
C PHE A 56 47.31 13.42 24.00
N PRO A 57 46.54 14.53 23.96
CA PRO A 57 45.33 14.60 23.18
C PRO A 57 45.65 14.69 21.68
N ILE A 58 45.05 13.81 20.88
CA ILE A 58 45.17 13.81 19.42
C ILE A 58 43.84 14.27 18.85
N THR A 59 43.84 15.41 18.16
CA THR A 59 42.64 16.00 17.56
C THR A 59 42.72 15.90 16.03
N THR A 60 41.67 15.39 15.40
CA THR A 60 41.56 15.37 13.93
C THR A 60 41.38 16.79 13.40
N PRO A 61 41.80 17.09 12.17
CA PRO A 61 41.39 18.32 11.48
C PRO A 61 39.85 18.43 11.42
N PRO A 62 39.29 19.66 11.41
CA PRO A 62 37.86 19.88 11.19
C PRO A 62 37.33 19.19 9.95
N MET A 63 36.28 18.39 10.11
CA MET A 63 35.60 17.71 9.01
C MET A 63 34.24 18.34 8.77
N ALA A 64 34.01 18.85 7.56
CA ALA A 64 32.71 19.37 7.16
C ALA A 64 31.65 18.25 7.20
N ARG A 65 30.53 18.50 7.87
CA ARG A 65 29.39 17.58 7.95
C ARG A 65 28.09 18.33 7.66
N PRO A 66 27.82 18.71 6.41
CA PRO A 66 26.61 19.48 6.08
C PRO A 66 25.35 18.73 6.56
N PRO A 67 24.40 19.41 7.22
CA PRO A 67 23.15 18.78 7.62
C PRO A 67 22.36 18.30 6.39
N GLN A 68 21.57 17.26 6.60
CA GLN A 68 20.75 16.57 5.62
C GLN A 68 19.34 16.42 6.17
N VAL A 69 18.35 16.78 5.36
CA VAL A 69 16.94 16.50 5.63
C VAL A 69 16.51 15.30 4.82
N ARG A 70 15.95 14.31 5.50
CA ARG A 70 15.29 13.15 4.90
C ARG A 70 13.78 13.30 5.04
N ASN A 71 13.06 13.01 3.96
CA ASN A 71 11.62 13.06 3.91
C ASN A 71 11.06 11.63 3.88
N TYR A 72 10.31 11.25 4.90
CA TYR A 72 9.65 9.96 5.07
C TYR A 72 8.12 10.06 4.99
N THR A 73 7.61 11.11 4.34
CA THR A 73 6.17 11.36 4.20
C THR A 73 5.46 10.22 3.44
N PRO A 74 4.45 9.57 4.03
CA PRO A 74 3.72 8.48 3.38
C PRO A 74 2.72 9.03 2.35
N LEU A 75 2.97 8.80 1.07
CA LEU A 75 2.16 9.32 -0.05
C LEU A 75 0.83 8.57 -0.29
N ASP A 76 0.60 7.44 0.36
CA ASP A 76 -0.61 6.61 0.20
C ASP A 76 -1.73 6.96 1.21
N THR A 77 -1.57 8.04 1.98
CA THR A 77 -2.51 8.43 3.04
C THR A 77 -3.58 9.41 2.54
N VAL A 78 -4.78 9.33 3.11
CA VAL A 78 -5.87 10.28 2.82
C VAL A 78 -5.40 11.70 3.20
N PRO A 79 -5.62 12.74 2.36
CA PRO A 79 -5.07 14.08 2.59
C PRO A 79 -5.36 14.69 3.96
N GLU A 80 -6.51 14.38 4.56
CA GLU A 80 -6.93 14.88 5.88
C GLU A 80 -6.13 14.31 7.05
N GLN A 81 -5.50 13.14 6.86
CA GLN A 81 -4.67 12.46 7.85
C GLN A 81 -3.17 12.51 7.48
N ALA A 82 -2.84 13.10 6.33
CA ALA A 82 -1.48 13.16 5.83
C ALA A 82 -0.62 14.12 6.67
N VAL A 83 0.61 13.68 6.95
CA VAL A 83 1.60 14.43 7.74
C VAL A 83 2.95 14.38 7.03
N PHE A 84 3.64 15.51 6.97
CA PHE A 84 5.05 15.53 6.57
C PHE A 84 5.86 14.86 7.67
N VAL A 85 6.71 13.89 7.34
CA VAL A 85 7.64 13.27 8.31
C VAL A 85 9.06 13.59 7.89
N LEU A 86 9.74 14.43 8.67
CA LEU A 86 11.08 14.92 8.37
C LEU A 86 12.06 14.50 9.44
N GLU A 87 13.28 14.21 9.01
CA GLU A 87 14.42 13.91 9.87
C GLU A 87 15.61 14.75 9.45
N LEU A 88 16.09 15.60 10.37
CA LEU A 88 17.31 16.38 10.19
C LEU A 88 18.46 15.65 10.89
N ALA A 89 19.47 15.26 10.10
CA ALA A 89 20.66 14.54 10.53
C ALA A 89 21.90 15.13 9.84
N THR A 90 23.13 14.99 10.33
CA THR A 90 23.58 14.22 11.50
C THR A 90 24.34 15.16 12.43
N PHE A 91 23.96 15.21 13.70
CA PHE A 91 24.61 16.08 14.69
C PHE A 91 25.25 15.28 15.82
N ASN A 92 26.31 15.83 16.42
CA ASN A 92 26.81 15.37 17.71
C ASN A 92 25.85 15.78 18.84
N LEU A 93 26.05 15.21 20.03
CA LEU A 93 25.16 15.40 21.19
C LEU A 93 25.12 16.84 21.72
N ASP A 94 26.16 17.64 21.43
CA ASP A 94 26.33 19.03 21.85
C ASP A 94 25.50 20.05 21.06
N VAL A 95 24.73 19.64 20.04
CA VAL A 95 23.93 20.54 19.20
C VAL A 95 22.45 20.54 19.59
N GLU A 96 21.84 21.60 20.11
CA GLU A 96 20.40 21.61 20.39
C GLU A 96 19.56 22.33 19.32
N LEU A 97 18.33 21.86 19.11
CA LEU A 97 17.33 22.54 18.29
C LEU A 97 16.58 23.56 19.16
N LEU A 98 16.71 24.84 18.82
CA LEU A 98 16.07 25.94 19.55
C LEU A 98 14.67 26.24 19.03
N ASN A 99 14.58 26.49 17.72
CA ASN A 99 13.36 26.94 17.07
C ASN A 99 13.28 26.48 15.62
N ILE A 100 12.08 26.60 15.07
CA ILE A 100 11.77 26.32 13.67
C ILE A 100 11.06 27.55 13.12
N THR A 101 11.63 28.10 12.05
CA THR A 101 11.09 29.25 11.34
C THR A 101 10.35 28.78 10.10
N PHE A 102 9.07 29.12 10.02
CA PHE A 102 8.22 28.96 8.84
C PHE A 102 8.07 30.33 8.14
N PRO A 103 7.62 30.37 6.88
CA PRO A 103 7.40 31.64 6.17
C PRO A 103 6.47 32.63 6.90
N THR A 104 5.54 32.11 7.71
CA THR A 104 4.51 32.91 8.39
C THR A 104 4.79 33.18 9.87
N MET A 105 5.68 32.41 10.52
CA MET A 105 5.94 32.53 11.96
C MET A 105 7.22 31.78 12.39
N VAL A 106 7.68 32.06 13.61
CA VAL A 106 8.76 31.33 14.28
C VAL A 106 8.21 30.68 15.53
N LEU A 107 8.53 29.39 15.74
CA LEU A 107 8.07 28.63 16.90
C LEU A 107 9.25 27.94 17.59
N THR A 108 9.27 27.95 18.91
CA THR A 108 10.13 27.10 19.73
C THR A 108 9.71 25.63 19.63
N VAL A 109 10.58 24.70 20.02
CA VAL A 109 10.24 23.25 20.05
C VAL A 109 8.99 22.97 20.89
N ALA A 110 8.82 23.66 22.03
CA ALA A 110 7.65 23.50 22.88
C ALA A 110 6.37 24.01 22.21
N GLU A 111 6.42 25.14 21.51
CA GLU A 111 5.27 25.70 20.78
C GLU A 111 4.89 24.83 19.57
N CYS A 112 5.87 24.29 18.84
CA CYS A 112 5.64 23.30 17.80
C CYS A 112 4.86 22.09 18.33
N ASN A 113 5.28 21.56 19.48
CA ASN A 113 4.60 20.42 20.12
C ASN A 113 3.19 20.78 20.62
N ALA A 114 3.00 21.97 21.21
CA ALA A 114 1.69 22.45 21.63
C ALA A 114 0.71 22.64 20.45
N ARG A 115 1.24 22.95 19.26
CA ARG A 115 0.48 23.07 18.01
C ARG A 115 0.21 21.73 17.32
N GLY A 116 0.93 20.68 17.69
CA GLY A 116 0.77 19.33 17.15
C GLY A 116 1.80 18.91 16.10
N PHE A 117 2.94 19.60 15.99
CA PHE A 117 4.00 19.28 15.01
C PHE A 117 4.99 18.19 15.44
N ASN A 118 4.72 17.50 16.55
CA ASN A 118 5.49 16.39 17.12
C ASN A 118 7.01 16.40 16.79
N VAL A 119 7.73 17.32 17.43
CA VAL A 119 9.18 17.48 17.32
C VAL A 119 9.86 16.69 18.42
N GLN A 120 10.72 15.74 18.02
CA GLN A 120 11.43 14.84 18.92
C GLN A 120 12.93 14.79 18.58
N GLU A 121 13.77 14.74 19.62
CA GLU A 121 15.18 14.36 19.48
C GLU A 121 15.28 12.83 19.51
N GLN A 122 15.97 12.26 18.54
CA GLN A 122 16.29 10.83 18.49
C GLN A 122 17.80 10.62 18.47
N ARG A 123 18.27 9.74 19.36
CA ARG A 123 19.69 9.38 19.45
C ARG A 123 20.00 8.12 18.66
N SER A 124 21.23 8.04 18.17
CA SER A 124 21.75 6.84 17.52
C SER A 124 21.86 5.67 18.52
N PRO A 125 21.85 4.41 18.06
CA PRO A 125 21.93 3.25 18.95
C PRO A 125 23.18 3.20 19.83
N ASP A 126 24.28 3.76 19.34
CA ASP A 126 25.57 3.91 20.04
C ASP A 126 25.65 5.19 20.88
N ASN A 127 24.58 6.01 20.90
CA ASN A 127 24.46 7.26 21.67
C ASN A 127 25.62 8.24 21.40
N THR A 128 26.11 8.29 20.15
CA THR A 128 27.17 9.21 19.72
C THR A 128 26.61 10.38 18.91
N LEU A 129 25.51 10.16 18.21
CA LEU A 129 24.89 11.09 17.28
C LEU A 129 23.42 11.28 17.62
N LYS A 130 22.87 12.39 17.15
CA LYS A 130 21.46 12.68 17.26
C LYS A 130 20.88 13.29 16.00
N THR A 131 19.57 13.18 15.94
CA THR A 131 18.72 13.57 14.82
C THR A 131 17.47 14.23 15.38
N PHE A 132 16.91 15.17 14.62
CA PHE A 132 15.66 15.83 14.99
C PHE A 132 14.57 15.36 14.04
N ARG A 133 13.58 14.65 14.59
CA ARG A 133 12.41 14.18 13.85
C ARG A 133 11.23 15.12 14.09
N MET A 134 10.49 15.42 13.04
CA MET A 134 9.34 16.33 13.09
C MET A 134 8.19 15.79 12.23
N GLU A 135 6.96 15.99 12.67
CA GLU A 135 5.75 15.60 11.94
C GLU A 135 4.82 16.80 11.76
N VAL A 136 4.58 17.29 10.53
CA VAL A 136 3.73 18.47 10.30
C VAL A 136 2.45 18.07 9.55
N PRO A 137 1.25 18.26 10.12
CA PRO A 137 0.01 17.97 9.44
C PRO A 137 -0.19 18.80 8.16
N PHE A 138 -0.66 18.16 7.09
CA PHE A 138 -0.98 18.85 5.82
C PHE A 138 -2.12 19.86 5.97
N SER A 139 -2.93 19.73 7.02
CA SER A 139 -4.01 20.63 7.35
C SER A 139 -3.56 21.93 8.04
N ASP A 140 -2.31 22.02 8.51
CA ASP A 140 -1.83 23.26 9.14
C ASP A 140 -1.54 24.34 8.08
N SER A 141 -1.85 25.58 8.44
CA SER A 141 -1.58 26.80 7.66
C SER A 141 -0.12 27.00 7.20
N VAL A 142 0.87 26.36 7.83
CA VAL A 142 2.28 26.46 7.38
C VAL A 142 2.57 25.66 6.11
N VAL A 143 1.70 24.71 5.76
CA VAL A 143 1.82 23.91 4.55
C VAL A 143 1.13 24.62 3.39
N PHE A 144 1.89 24.96 2.36
CA PHE A 144 1.34 25.53 1.15
C PHE A 144 0.69 24.43 0.30
N LYS A 145 -0.56 24.67 -0.14
CA LYS A 145 -1.33 23.73 -0.93
C LYS A 145 -1.60 24.32 -2.31
N GLU A 146 -1.14 23.64 -3.35
CA GLU A 146 -1.42 23.97 -4.75
C GLU A 146 -2.24 22.85 -5.39
N ARG A 147 -3.43 23.19 -5.90
CA ARG A 147 -4.29 22.23 -6.61
C ARG A 147 -4.16 22.42 -8.12
N ARG A 148 -3.70 21.38 -8.82
CA ARG A 148 -3.60 21.34 -10.29
C ARG A 148 -4.72 20.47 -10.84
N ALA A 149 -5.89 21.08 -11.03
CA ALA A 149 -7.12 20.39 -11.44
C ALA A 149 -6.97 19.64 -12.78
N GLU A 150 -6.27 20.21 -13.76
CA GLU A 150 -6.03 19.60 -15.08
C GLU A 150 -5.24 18.29 -14.99
N GLN A 151 -4.42 18.13 -13.95
CA GLN A 151 -3.59 16.94 -13.73
C GLN A 151 -4.16 16.02 -12.67
N GLY A 152 -5.28 16.38 -12.02
CA GLY A 152 -5.86 15.61 -10.93
C GLY A 152 -4.92 15.44 -9.73
N VAL A 153 -4.07 16.44 -9.46
CA VAL A 153 -3.01 16.36 -8.44
C VAL A 153 -3.07 17.57 -7.52
N THR A 154 -2.84 17.33 -6.23
CA THR A 154 -2.56 18.36 -5.24
C THR A 154 -1.12 18.24 -4.76
N THR A 155 -0.37 19.33 -4.87
CA THR A 155 0.98 19.45 -4.32
C THR A 155 0.92 20.17 -2.97
N PHE A 156 1.55 19.58 -1.97
CA PHE A 156 1.77 20.17 -0.67
C PHE A 156 3.25 20.50 -0.54
N THR A 157 3.56 21.72 -0.11
CA THR A 157 4.93 22.21 0.04
C THR A 157 5.12 22.73 1.45
N LEU A 158 6.16 22.25 2.13
CA LEU A 158 6.56 22.72 3.44
C LEU A 158 7.95 23.36 3.35
N GLN A 159 8.02 24.63 3.76
CA GLN A 159 9.25 25.40 3.84
C GLN A 159 9.53 25.70 5.31
N LEU A 160 10.76 25.44 5.75
CA LEU A 160 11.16 25.71 7.12
C LEU A 160 12.68 25.92 7.24
N ILE A 161 13.07 26.58 8.32
CA ILE A 161 14.47 26.79 8.70
C ILE A 161 14.64 26.33 10.14
N TYR A 162 15.55 25.40 10.38
CA TYR A 162 15.92 24.94 11.71
C TYR A 162 16.94 25.91 12.33
N GLY A 163 16.65 26.45 13.52
CA GLY A 163 17.59 27.23 14.33
C GLY A 163 18.27 26.34 15.37
N LEU A 164 19.59 26.21 15.27
CA LEU A 164 20.40 25.28 16.06
C LEU A 164 21.44 26.06 16.88
N VAL A 165 21.82 25.48 18.02
CA VAL A 165 22.87 26.01 18.91
C VAL A 165 23.84 24.91 19.29
N ILE A 166 25.12 25.23 19.43
CA ILE A 166 26.15 24.29 19.90
C ILE A 166 26.54 24.62 21.34
N PHE A 167 26.68 23.64 22.20
CA PHE A 167 27.15 23.79 23.57
C PHE A 167 28.62 23.40 23.72
N PRO A 168 29.33 23.99 24.71
CA PRO A 168 28.90 25.04 25.63
C PRO A 168 29.11 26.48 25.13
N GLU A 169 29.67 26.69 23.93
CA GLU A 169 30.04 28.03 23.44
C GLU A 169 28.85 28.85 22.92
N TYR A 170 27.70 28.21 22.75
CA TYR A 170 26.45 28.77 22.21
C TYR A 170 26.53 29.41 20.81
N PRO A 171 27.40 28.98 19.85
CA PRO A 171 27.29 29.50 18.50
C PRO A 171 25.98 29.02 17.87
N LEU A 172 25.30 29.96 17.21
CA LEU A 172 24.05 29.73 16.50
C LEU A 172 24.32 29.48 15.03
N PHE A 173 23.56 28.57 14.43
CA PHE A 173 23.55 28.35 12.99
C PHE A 173 22.17 27.89 12.53
N SER A 174 21.94 27.92 11.23
CA SER A 174 20.64 27.56 10.66
C SER A 174 20.74 26.62 9.48
N TYR A 175 19.67 25.87 9.25
CA TYR A 175 19.56 25.00 8.09
C TYR A 175 18.17 25.12 7.45
N SER A 176 18.12 25.50 6.18
CA SER A 176 16.88 25.66 5.42
C SER A 176 16.50 24.38 4.68
N ALA A 177 15.21 24.04 4.71
CA ALA A 177 14.66 22.89 4.00
C ALA A 177 13.35 23.25 3.28
N VAL A 178 13.19 22.72 2.07
CA VAL A 178 11.95 22.77 1.29
C VAL A 178 11.63 21.35 0.86
N VAL A 179 10.44 20.88 1.22
CA VAL A 179 9.99 19.53 0.90
C VAL A 179 8.62 19.58 0.24
N ASP A 180 8.45 18.75 -0.78
CA ASP A 180 7.19 18.60 -1.51
C ASP A 180 6.61 17.21 -1.29
N ALA A 181 5.30 17.13 -1.26
CA ALA A 181 4.53 15.90 -1.34
C ALA A 181 3.44 16.06 -2.39
N VAL A 182 3.35 15.09 -3.30
CA VAL A 182 2.42 15.13 -4.42
C VAL A 182 1.38 14.05 -4.21
N LEU A 183 0.15 14.47 -3.90
CA LEU A 183 -0.99 13.57 -3.73
C LEU A 183 -1.84 13.59 -5.01
N SER A 184 -2.17 12.41 -5.51
CA SER A 184 -3.15 12.28 -6.58
C SER A 184 -4.55 12.50 -6.00
N ASP A 185 -5.26 13.51 -6.47
CA ASP A 185 -6.67 13.78 -6.12
C ASP A 185 -7.62 12.76 -6.78
N ILE A 186 -7.08 11.76 -7.49
CA ILE A 186 -7.85 10.70 -8.13
C ILE A 186 -8.36 9.78 -7.02
N VAL A 187 -9.59 10.04 -6.54
CA VAL A 187 -10.35 9.03 -5.80
C VAL A 187 -10.63 7.90 -6.80
N PRO A 188 -10.07 6.70 -6.59
CA PRO A 188 -10.23 5.63 -7.55
C PRO A 188 -11.72 5.27 -7.67
N PRO A 189 -12.21 4.99 -8.89
CA PRO A 189 -13.60 4.61 -9.08
C PRO A 189 -13.93 3.37 -8.24
N SER A 190 -15.14 3.35 -7.69
CA SER A 190 -15.61 2.24 -6.88
C SER A 190 -16.59 1.39 -7.67
N VAL A 191 -16.54 0.08 -7.43
CA VAL A 191 -17.43 -0.89 -8.07
C VAL A 191 -18.13 -1.65 -6.97
N THR A 192 -19.46 -1.66 -7.03
CA THR A 192 -20.32 -2.40 -6.11
C THR A 192 -21.30 -3.24 -6.91
N GLY A 193 -21.87 -4.26 -6.29
CA GLY A 193 -22.83 -5.10 -6.99
C GLY A 193 -23.83 -5.78 -6.05
N ASN A 194 -24.99 -6.09 -6.62
CA ASN A 194 -25.99 -6.96 -6.02
C ASN A 194 -26.65 -7.83 -7.10
N CYS A 195 -27.49 -8.77 -6.68
CA CYS A 195 -28.25 -9.63 -7.58
C CYS A 195 -29.72 -9.64 -7.20
N ASP A 196 -30.59 -9.69 -8.19
CA ASP A 196 -32.00 -10.01 -8.02
C ASP A 196 -32.27 -11.49 -8.37
N GLN A 197 -33.51 -11.82 -8.77
CA GLN A 197 -33.90 -13.19 -9.12
C GLN A 197 -33.31 -13.70 -10.43
N GLU A 198 -32.93 -12.81 -11.36
CA GLU A 198 -32.47 -13.17 -12.72
C GLU A 198 -31.23 -12.39 -13.20
N ASN A 199 -30.90 -11.26 -12.58
CA ASN A 199 -29.89 -10.32 -13.05
C ASN A 199 -28.85 -9.97 -11.98
N PHE A 200 -27.65 -9.70 -12.47
CA PHE A 200 -26.62 -8.94 -11.78
C PHE A 200 -26.88 -7.44 -11.98
N HIS A 201 -26.67 -6.65 -10.93
CA HIS A 201 -26.63 -5.19 -10.99
C HIS A 201 -25.29 -4.72 -10.46
N ILE A 202 -24.46 -4.17 -11.34
CA ILE A 202 -23.13 -3.67 -10.99
C ILE A 202 -23.15 -2.15 -11.11
N THR A 203 -22.90 -1.44 -10.01
CA THR A 203 -22.82 0.02 -10.01
C THR A 203 -21.37 0.45 -9.97
N VAL A 204 -20.98 1.27 -10.93
CA VAL A 204 -19.67 1.92 -11.00
C VAL A 204 -19.86 3.39 -10.66
N ASP A 205 -19.36 3.78 -9.49
CA ASP A 205 -19.38 5.17 -9.02
C ASP A 205 -18.02 5.82 -9.33
N TYR A 206 -18.07 6.90 -10.11
CA TYR A 206 -16.91 7.68 -10.55
C TYR A 206 -16.95 9.13 -10.03
N ARG A 207 -17.86 9.45 -9.09
CA ARG A 207 -17.93 10.68 -8.26
C ARG A 207 -17.55 11.98 -8.98
N ASN A 208 -18.19 12.26 -10.12
CA ASN A 208 -18.05 13.50 -10.90
C ASN A 208 -16.65 13.76 -11.50
N GLN A 209 -15.83 12.73 -11.71
CA GLN A 209 -14.66 12.83 -12.58
C GLN A 209 -15.04 12.37 -13.99
N GLU A 210 -14.51 13.01 -15.04
CA GLU A 210 -14.69 12.45 -16.39
C GLU A 210 -14.17 11.00 -16.41
N PRO A 211 -14.98 10.03 -16.86
CA PRO A 211 -14.62 8.62 -16.78
C PRO A 211 -13.38 8.34 -17.63
N PHE A 212 -12.24 8.17 -16.95
CA PHE A 212 -10.95 7.83 -17.57
C PHE A 212 -10.65 6.33 -17.42
N PHE A 213 -11.59 5.49 -17.84
CA PHE A 213 -11.43 4.04 -17.82
C PHE A 213 -12.32 3.38 -18.87
N VAL A 214 -11.92 2.18 -19.30
CA VAL A 214 -12.80 1.27 -20.06
C VAL A 214 -13.24 0.14 -19.14
N VAL A 215 -14.48 -0.31 -19.31
CA VAL A 215 -15.05 -1.39 -18.50
C VAL A 215 -14.91 -2.70 -19.24
N LEU A 216 -14.28 -3.69 -18.59
CA LEU A 216 -14.24 -5.07 -19.04
C LEU A 216 -15.23 -5.87 -18.19
N VAL A 217 -16.20 -6.53 -18.83
CA VAL A 217 -17.15 -7.44 -18.17
C VAL A 217 -16.90 -8.85 -18.68
N GLY A 218 -16.57 -9.76 -17.77
CA GLY A 218 -16.09 -11.09 -18.10
C GLY A 218 -14.85 -11.01 -19.00
N LYS A 219 -15.05 -11.24 -20.30
CA LYS A 219 -14.00 -11.20 -21.32
C LYS A 219 -14.22 -10.13 -22.38
N ARG A 220 -15.27 -9.31 -22.26
CA ARG A 220 -15.70 -8.37 -23.29
C ARG A 220 -15.58 -6.93 -22.79
N LEU A 221 -14.97 -6.07 -23.62
CA LEU A 221 -14.95 -4.63 -23.38
C LEU A 221 -16.34 -4.04 -23.69
N LEU A 222 -16.87 -3.28 -22.74
CA LEU A 222 -18.10 -2.52 -22.92
C LEU A 222 -17.77 -1.23 -23.69
N TYR A 223 -18.07 -1.24 -24.99
CA TYR A 223 -18.07 -0.04 -25.83
C TYR A 223 -19.44 0.64 -25.81
N HIS A 224 -19.46 1.95 -26.08
CA HIS A 224 -20.64 2.81 -25.95
C HIS A 224 -21.88 2.31 -26.73
N GLU A 225 -21.69 1.66 -27.88
CA GLU A 225 -22.78 1.11 -28.71
C GLU A 225 -23.48 -0.11 -28.10
N LEU A 226 -22.76 -0.93 -27.32
CA LEU A 226 -23.30 -2.10 -26.62
C LEU A 226 -23.80 -1.75 -25.21
N ALA A 227 -23.27 -0.68 -24.64
CA ALA A 227 -23.67 -0.17 -23.33
C ALA A 227 -25.15 0.22 -23.29
N GLN A 228 -25.70 0.80 -24.36
CA GLN A 228 -27.08 1.34 -24.37
C GLN A 228 -28.17 0.31 -24.02
N GLN A 229 -27.92 -1.00 -24.20
CA GLN A 229 -28.91 -2.05 -23.89
C GLN A 229 -28.87 -2.56 -22.45
N TYR A 230 -27.77 -2.33 -21.74
CA TYR A 230 -27.49 -2.92 -20.43
C TYR A 230 -27.05 -1.92 -19.38
N LEU A 231 -26.85 -0.66 -19.77
CA LEU A 231 -26.25 0.38 -18.95
C LEU A 231 -27.27 1.47 -18.69
N THR A 232 -27.48 1.78 -17.41
CA THR A 232 -28.30 2.90 -16.95
C THR A 232 -27.36 3.97 -16.41
N GLU A 233 -27.33 5.13 -17.06
CA GLU A 233 -26.50 6.26 -16.66
C GLU A 233 -27.18 7.08 -15.55
N GLY A 234 -26.42 7.44 -14.53
CA GLY A 234 -26.74 8.47 -13.55
C GLY A 234 -25.82 9.68 -13.70
N ASP A 235 -25.90 10.63 -12.77
CA ASP A 235 -25.12 11.88 -12.82
C ASP A 235 -23.61 11.65 -12.52
N ALA A 236 -23.29 10.71 -11.64
CA ALA A 236 -21.93 10.44 -11.15
C ALA A 236 -21.58 8.95 -11.12
N ASP A 237 -22.50 8.11 -11.60
CA ASP A 237 -22.42 6.67 -11.60
C ASP A 237 -23.10 6.10 -12.84
N PHE A 238 -22.87 4.81 -13.07
CA PHE A 238 -23.71 4.04 -13.98
C PHE A 238 -23.89 2.62 -13.45
N THR A 239 -25.03 2.02 -13.81
CA THR A 239 -25.35 0.64 -13.44
C THR A 239 -25.38 -0.25 -14.67
N ILE A 240 -24.64 -1.36 -14.63
CA ILE A 240 -24.67 -2.44 -15.61
C ILE A 240 -25.60 -3.53 -15.09
N THR A 241 -26.67 -3.81 -15.86
CA THR A 241 -27.62 -4.89 -15.58
C THR A 241 -27.45 -6.00 -16.59
N LEU A 242 -27.11 -7.21 -16.12
CA LEU A 242 -26.89 -8.37 -16.98
C LEU A 242 -27.57 -9.62 -16.42
N PRO A 243 -28.22 -10.45 -17.25
CA PRO A 243 -28.82 -11.69 -16.79
C PRO A 243 -27.76 -12.68 -16.32
N PHE A 244 -28.13 -13.57 -15.39
CA PHE A 244 -27.21 -14.58 -14.87
C PHE A 244 -26.68 -15.55 -15.93
N SER A 245 -27.40 -15.68 -17.04
CA SER A 245 -27.07 -16.48 -18.23
C SER A 245 -26.24 -15.73 -19.27
N SER A 246 -25.92 -14.45 -19.03
CA SER A 246 -25.14 -13.62 -19.95
C SER A 246 -23.83 -14.32 -20.37
N PRO A 247 -23.42 -14.24 -21.65
CA PRO A 247 -22.16 -14.82 -22.14
C PRO A 247 -20.93 -14.35 -21.35
N ASP A 248 -20.99 -13.19 -20.70
CA ASP A 248 -19.91 -12.60 -19.93
C ASP A 248 -19.83 -13.12 -18.47
N ALA A 249 -20.88 -13.77 -17.98
CA ALA A 249 -20.90 -14.43 -16.66
C ALA A 249 -20.40 -15.89 -16.75
N VAL A 250 -19.91 -16.47 -15.67
CA VAL A 250 -19.49 -17.89 -15.61
C VAL A 250 -20.32 -18.66 -14.59
N PHE A 251 -20.63 -19.93 -14.88
CA PHE A 251 -21.31 -20.78 -13.91
C PHE A 251 -20.30 -21.46 -12.98
N GLU A 252 -20.39 -21.22 -11.67
CA GLU A 252 -19.51 -21.85 -10.67
C GLU A 252 -20.01 -23.25 -10.30
N SER A 253 -21.32 -23.39 -10.09
CA SER A 253 -21.95 -24.64 -9.68
C SER A 253 -23.41 -24.71 -10.09
N VAL A 254 -23.93 -25.94 -10.09
CA VAL A 254 -25.30 -26.25 -10.50
C VAL A 254 -25.90 -27.19 -9.47
N HIS A 255 -27.11 -26.86 -9.04
CA HIS A 255 -27.94 -27.69 -8.19
C HIS A 255 -29.29 -27.96 -8.90
N SER A 256 -30.14 -28.80 -8.31
CA SER A 256 -31.42 -29.19 -8.92
C SER A 256 -32.39 -28.01 -9.08
N SER A 257 -32.34 -27.04 -8.17
CA SER A 257 -33.25 -25.88 -8.13
C SER A 257 -32.54 -24.52 -8.20
N SER A 258 -31.22 -24.51 -8.36
CA SER A 258 -30.46 -23.26 -8.44
C SER A 258 -29.18 -23.40 -9.26
N VAL A 259 -28.77 -22.30 -9.87
CA VAL A 259 -27.51 -22.17 -10.60
C VAL A 259 -26.71 -21.04 -9.96
N ARG A 260 -25.47 -21.32 -9.60
CA ARG A 260 -24.55 -20.30 -9.07
C ARG A 260 -23.76 -19.71 -10.23
N SER A 261 -23.89 -18.41 -10.44
CA SER A 261 -23.24 -17.66 -11.51
C SER A 261 -22.38 -16.55 -10.92
N ARG A 262 -21.20 -16.33 -11.49
CA ARG A 262 -20.24 -15.28 -11.13
C ARG A 262 -20.07 -14.31 -12.30
N LEU A 263 -20.00 -13.02 -11.97
CA LEU A 263 -19.66 -11.96 -12.90
C LEU A 263 -18.38 -11.27 -12.42
N ASP A 264 -17.42 -11.16 -13.34
CA ASP A 264 -16.15 -10.48 -13.12
C ASP A 264 -16.15 -9.15 -13.89
N VAL A 265 -15.76 -8.07 -13.24
CA VAL A 265 -15.72 -6.72 -13.82
C VAL A 265 -14.39 -6.06 -13.50
N ALA A 266 -13.75 -5.47 -14.50
CA ALA A 266 -12.53 -4.70 -14.34
C ALA A 266 -12.64 -3.32 -14.97
N LEU A 267 -12.09 -2.32 -14.29
CA LEU A 267 -11.86 -0.98 -14.82
C LEU A 267 -10.42 -0.91 -15.29
N LEU A 268 -10.20 -0.66 -16.58
CA LEU A 268 -8.89 -0.64 -17.19
C LEU A 268 -8.52 0.78 -17.62
N ASN A 269 -7.24 1.11 -17.47
CA ASN A 269 -6.69 2.34 -18.05
C ASN A 269 -6.62 2.19 -19.59
N PRO A 270 -7.21 3.11 -20.36
CA PRO A 270 -7.34 2.99 -21.81
C PRO A 270 -6.00 3.04 -22.57
N TYR A 271 -4.93 3.57 -21.97
CA TYR A 271 -3.64 3.75 -22.65
C TYR A 271 -2.67 2.58 -22.46
N ASN A 272 -2.66 1.99 -21.26
CA ASN A 272 -1.70 0.94 -20.90
C ASN A 272 -2.36 -0.39 -20.50
N ASN A 273 -3.70 -0.47 -20.55
CA ASN A 273 -4.50 -1.63 -20.16
C ASN A 273 -4.24 -2.13 -18.73
N MET A 274 -3.68 -1.30 -17.84
CA MET A 274 -3.53 -1.66 -16.44
C MET A 274 -4.87 -1.65 -15.73
N THR A 275 -5.10 -2.65 -14.88
CA THR A 275 -6.29 -2.75 -14.05
C THR A 275 -6.27 -1.68 -12.96
N ILE A 276 -7.16 -0.70 -13.07
CA ILE A 276 -7.42 0.32 -12.05
C ILE A 276 -8.19 -0.31 -10.88
N LYS A 277 -9.20 -1.12 -11.21
CA LYS A 277 -10.04 -1.81 -10.23
C LYS A 277 -10.53 -3.15 -10.76
N TYR A 278 -10.55 -4.17 -9.89
CA TYR A 278 -11.17 -5.46 -10.16
C TYR A 278 -12.30 -5.71 -9.15
N PHE A 279 -13.40 -6.25 -9.63
CA PHE A 279 -14.57 -6.61 -8.84
C PHE A 279 -15.11 -7.96 -9.32
N SER A 280 -15.53 -8.80 -8.38
CA SER A 280 -16.10 -10.11 -8.67
C SER A 280 -17.22 -10.41 -7.69
N MET A 281 -18.33 -10.93 -8.19
CA MET A 281 -19.49 -11.28 -7.38
C MET A 281 -20.15 -12.54 -7.91
N ALA A 282 -20.53 -13.43 -7.00
CA ALA A 282 -21.23 -14.67 -7.32
C ALA A 282 -22.56 -14.78 -6.56
N CYS A 283 -23.61 -15.13 -7.28
CA CYS A 283 -24.98 -15.23 -6.78
C CYS A 283 -25.61 -16.57 -7.17
N SER A 284 -26.52 -17.06 -6.35
CA SER A 284 -27.28 -18.28 -6.61
C SER A 284 -28.68 -17.92 -7.10
N PHE A 285 -28.95 -18.17 -8.37
CA PHE A 285 -30.22 -17.87 -9.02
C PHE A 285 -31.14 -19.09 -8.96
N LEU A 286 -32.41 -18.88 -8.65
CA LEU A 286 -33.40 -19.96 -8.63
C LEU A 286 -33.72 -20.36 -10.07
N LYS A 287 -33.22 -21.52 -10.48
CA LYS A 287 -33.45 -22.07 -11.80
C LYS A 287 -33.54 -23.58 -11.70
N THR A 288 -34.72 -24.11 -11.98
CA THR A 288 -34.96 -25.54 -12.06
C THR A 288 -34.21 -26.08 -13.28
N THR A 289 -33.28 -27.00 -13.06
CA THR A 289 -32.49 -27.61 -14.15
C THR A 289 -33.23 -28.77 -14.78
N THR A 290 -34.10 -29.45 -14.04
CA THR A 290 -34.93 -30.55 -14.56
C THR A 290 -36.40 -30.27 -14.28
N GLU A 291 -37.20 -30.12 -15.33
CA GLU A 291 -38.64 -29.91 -15.24
C GLU A 291 -39.41 -31.10 -15.78
N CYS A 292 -40.56 -31.36 -15.16
CA CYS A 292 -41.42 -32.49 -15.49
C CYS A 292 -42.82 -32.02 -15.77
N PHE A 293 -43.32 -32.41 -16.94
CA PHE A 293 -44.63 -32.01 -17.43
C PHE A 293 -45.63 -33.14 -17.24
N SER A 294 -46.88 -32.79 -16.96
CA SER A 294 -47.97 -33.75 -16.73
C SER A 294 -48.27 -34.65 -17.94
N ASN A 295 -47.85 -34.23 -19.13
CA ASN A 295 -47.96 -35.01 -20.37
C ASN A 295 -46.90 -36.13 -20.49
N GLY A 296 -46.03 -36.31 -19.47
CA GLY A 296 -44.96 -37.30 -19.50
C GLY A 296 -43.69 -36.86 -20.23
N THR A 297 -43.56 -35.55 -20.51
CA THR A 297 -42.32 -34.97 -21.04
C THR A 297 -41.44 -34.50 -19.88
N MET A 298 -40.13 -34.66 -20.03
CA MET A 298 -39.12 -34.15 -19.12
C MET A 298 -38.13 -33.29 -19.90
N THR A 299 -37.72 -32.18 -19.30
CA THR A 299 -36.69 -31.32 -19.85
C THR A 299 -35.56 -31.18 -18.87
N ALA A 300 -34.32 -31.27 -19.33
CA ALA A 300 -33.14 -31.10 -18.50
C ALA A 300 -32.18 -30.08 -19.12
N LEU A 301 -31.66 -29.17 -18.31
CA LEU A 301 -30.68 -28.17 -18.67
C LEU A 301 -29.35 -28.54 -18.00
N ALA A 302 -28.38 -28.96 -18.81
CA ALA A 302 -27.00 -29.08 -18.39
C ALA A 302 -26.28 -27.78 -18.72
N VAL A 303 -25.53 -27.23 -17.76
CA VAL A 303 -24.69 -26.05 -18.01
C VAL A 303 -23.22 -26.39 -17.78
N LYS A 304 -22.36 -25.76 -18.57
CA LYS A 304 -20.92 -25.87 -18.46
C LYS A 304 -20.43 -25.01 -17.30
N VAL A 305 -19.87 -25.66 -16.28
CA VAL A 305 -19.30 -25.00 -15.11
C VAL A 305 -17.81 -24.72 -15.29
N GLU A 306 -17.30 -23.69 -14.62
CA GLU A 306 -15.90 -23.23 -14.70
C GLU A 306 -14.90 -24.35 -14.33
N SER A 307 -15.27 -25.24 -13.41
CA SER A 307 -14.43 -26.37 -12.99
C SER A 307 -14.25 -27.45 -14.08
N ALA A 308 -15.01 -27.40 -15.17
CA ALA A 308 -14.95 -28.34 -16.28
C ALA A 308 -14.76 -27.61 -17.65
N PRO A 309 -13.64 -26.92 -17.87
CA PRO A 309 -13.44 -26.07 -19.05
C PRO A 309 -13.39 -26.86 -20.37
N GLY A 310 -12.97 -28.13 -20.33
CA GLY A 310 -12.93 -29.03 -21.48
C GLY A 310 -14.28 -29.67 -21.84
N LEU A 311 -15.32 -29.47 -21.03
CA LEU A 311 -16.65 -30.02 -21.30
C LEU A 311 -17.24 -29.38 -22.57
N ASN A 312 -17.67 -30.21 -23.52
CA ASN A 312 -18.46 -29.79 -24.67
C ASN A 312 -19.93 -30.16 -24.44
N PRO A 313 -20.83 -29.18 -24.18
CA PRO A 313 -22.24 -29.48 -23.91
C PRO A 313 -22.92 -30.24 -25.04
N GLY A 314 -22.55 -30.01 -26.31
CA GLY A 314 -23.15 -30.68 -27.47
C GLY A 314 -22.82 -32.16 -27.58
N GLN A 315 -21.81 -32.63 -26.85
CA GLN A 315 -21.40 -34.03 -26.78
C GLN A 315 -21.97 -34.77 -25.56
N LEU A 316 -22.75 -34.08 -24.72
CA LEU A 316 -23.42 -34.70 -23.59
C LEU A 316 -24.54 -35.63 -24.09
N THR A 317 -24.72 -36.75 -23.42
CA THR A 317 -25.84 -37.66 -23.65
C THR A 317 -26.53 -37.95 -22.32
N LEU A 318 -27.81 -38.35 -22.40
CA LEU A 318 -28.48 -38.96 -21.27
C LEU A 318 -27.94 -40.39 -21.04
N SER A 319 -28.59 -41.16 -20.17
CA SER A 319 -28.22 -42.56 -19.89
C SER A 319 -28.22 -43.44 -21.14
N ASP A 320 -29.04 -43.12 -22.12
CA ASP A 320 -28.97 -43.68 -23.47
C ASP A 320 -28.06 -42.81 -24.35
N PRO A 321 -26.94 -43.34 -24.88
CA PRO A 321 -26.04 -42.59 -25.76
C PRO A 321 -26.70 -42.07 -27.05
N ALA A 322 -27.82 -42.67 -27.48
CA ALA A 322 -28.59 -42.16 -28.62
C ALA A 322 -29.37 -40.88 -28.30
N CYS A 323 -29.55 -40.57 -27.02
CA CYS A 323 -30.26 -39.38 -26.56
C CYS A 323 -29.31 -38.22 -26.29
N GLY A 324 -29.00 -37.46 -27.35
CA GLY A 324 -28.30 -36.18 -27.28
C GLY A 324 -29.23 -34.99 -26.98
N PRO A 325 -28.67 -33.77 -26.84
CA PRO A 325 -29.43 -32.57 -26.60
C PRO A 325 -30.22 -32.14 -27.83
N THR A 326 -31.39 -31.55 -27.59
CA THR A 326 -32.24 -30.95 -28.63
C THR A 326 -31.70 -29.59 -29.08
N TYR A 327 -31.10 -28.84 -28.16
CA TYR A 327 -30.39 -27.59 -28.43
C TYR A 327 -29.11 -27.56 -27.60
N SER A 328 -28.01 -27.06 -28.15
CA SER A 328 -26.78 -26.87 -27.38
C SER A 328 -25.94 -25.74 -27.96
N ASP A 329 -25.23 -25.05 -27.08
CA ASP A 329 -24.15 -24.13 -27.42
C ASP A 329 -22.91 -24.38 -26.53
N ASP A 330 -21.95 -23.45 -26.55
CA ASP A 330 -20.71 -23.55 -25.79
C ASP A 330 -20.89 -23.51 -24.26
N ARG A 331 -22.10 -23.21 -23.78
CA ARG A 331 -22.42 -22.98 -22.37
C ARG A 331 -23.48 -23.90 -21.81
N PHE A 332 -24.45 -24.35 -22.61
CA PHE A 332 -25.50 -25.23 -22.15
C PHE A 332 -25.95 -26.24 -23.18
N ALA A 333 -26.56 -27.31 -22.68
CA ALA A 333 -27.20 -28.36 -23.45
C ALA A 333 -28.60 -28.59 -22.87
N TYR A 334 -29.60 -28.44 -23.74
CA TYR A 334 -31.00 -28.59 -23.42
C TYR A 334 -31.51 -29.91 -23.98
N PHE A 335 -32.02 -30.75 -23.09
CA PHE A 335 -32.59 -32.05 -23.39
C PHE A 335 -34.10 -31.98 -23.28
N HIS A 336 -34.79 -32.54 -24.28
CA HIS A 336 -36.22 -32.71 -24.27
C HIS A 336 -36.55 -34.16 -24.64
N PHE A 337 -37.10 -34.91 -23.70
CA PHE A 337 -37.36 -36.34 -23.86
C PHE A 337 -38.61 -36.77 -23.08
N THR A 338 -39.12 -37.96 -23.38
CA THR A 338 -40.28 -38.50 -22.64
C THR A 338 -39.82 -39.41 -21.51
N VAL A 339 -40.63 -39.54 -20.46
CA VAL A 339 -40.35 -40.41 -19.30
C VAL A 339 -40.30 -41.90 -19.62
N ASN A 340 -40.60 -42.31 -20.85
CA ASN A 340 -40.50 -43.70 -21.34
C ASN A 340 -39.23 -43.94 -22.18
N THR A 341 -38.49 -42.90 -22.51
CA THR A 341 -37.33 -42.94 -23.43
C THR A 341 -36.02 -42.70 -22.69
N CYS A 342 -34.90 -42.80 -23.42
CA CYS A 342 -33.56 -42.43 -22.94
C CYS A 342 -33.09 -43.16 -21.67
N CYS A 343 -33.51 -44.43 -21.53
CA CYS A 343 -33.20 -45.27 -20.36
C CYS A 343 -33.60 -44.62 -19.01
N THR A 344 -34.68 -43.84 -19.00
CA THR A 344 -35.20 -43.23 -17.77
C THR A 344 -35.74 -44.30 -16.81
N ILE A 345 -35.28 -44.32 -15.56
CA ILE A 345 -35.73 -45.28 -14.54
C ILE A 345 -36.82 -44.65 -13.69
N ARG A 346 -37.93 -45.37 -13.52
CA ARG A 346 -39.02 -44.99 -12.61
C ARG A 346 -38.85 -45.66 -11.27
N LYS A 347 -38.82 -44.86 -10.20
CA LYS A 347 -38.89 -45.36 -8.83
C LYS A 347 -40.18 -44.88 -8.20
N ALA A 348 -41.03 -45.82 -7.80
CA ALA A 348 -42.22 -45.52 -7.04
C ALA A 348 -41.81 -45.25 -5.59
N VAL A 349 -41.92 -44.00 -5.14
CA VAL A 349 -41.73 -43.63 -3.74
C VAL A 349 -43.13 -43.44 -3.13
N ILE A 350 -43.47 -44.26 -2.15
CA ILE A 350 -44.70 -44.10 -1.39
C ILE A 350 -44.49 -42.88 -0.47
N SER A 351 -45.00 -41.73 -0.90
CA SER A 351 -44.95 -40.46 -0.18
C SER A 351 -46.37 -40.00 0.14
N ASN A 352 -46.60 -39.47 1.34
CA ASN A 352 -47.86 -38.82 1.72
C ASN A 352 -48.05 -37.43 1.08
N SER A 353 -47.15 -37.01 0.18
CA SER A 353 -47.26 -35.77 -0.59
C SER A 353 -47.58 -36.04 -2.07
N PRO A 354 -48.53 -35.31 -2.69
CA PRO A 354 -48.97 -35.57 -4.06
C PRO A 354 -48.02 -35.03 -5.15
N LEU A 355 -46.80 -34.64 -4.80
CA LEU A 355 -45.84 -34.05 -5.73
C LEU A 355 -44.98 -35.13 -6.38
N LEU A 356 -45.13 -35.29 -7.70
CA LEU A 356 -44.19 -36.04 -8.54
C LEU A 356 -42.80 -35.40 -8.42
N ARG A 357 -41.84 -36.14 -7.87
CA ARG A 357 -40.44 -35.72 -7.85
C ARG A 357 -39.73 -36.24 -9.09
N CYS A 358 -39.06 -35.31 -9.74
CA CYS A 358 -37.93 -35.51 -10.62
C CYS A 358 -36.69 -35.03 -9.84
#